data_AF-A0A358M6J2-F1
#
_entry.id   AF-A0A358M6J2-F1
#
_cell.length_a   1.000
_cell.length_b   1.000
_cell.length_c   1.000
_cell.angle_alpha   90.00
_cell.angle_beta   90.00
_cell.angle_gamma   90.00
#
_symmetry.space_group_name_H-M   'P 1'
#
loop_
_entity.id
_entity.type
_entity.pdbx_description
1 polymer ?
#
loop_
_entity_poly.entity_id
_entity_poly.type
_entity_poly.pdbx_seq_one_letter_code
_entity_poly.pdbx_strand_id
1 'polypeptide(L)' 'LTLENVSFKYPEAEDFTLEDISFTIHPGEKIAVVGLNGAGKTTL' A
#
# COMPACT_ATOMS: atom_id res chain seq x y z
N LEU A 1 0.27 15.12 -2.28
CA LEU A 1 -0.08 14.38 -1.05
C LEU A 1 1.15 13.57 -0.68
N THR A 2 1.62 13.68 0.56
CA THR A 2 2.81 12.93 1.02
C THR A 2 2.39 12.00 2.13
N LEU A 3 2.89 10.77 2.07
CA LEU A 3 2.70 9.70 3.04
C LEU A 3 4.09 9.30 3.53
N GLU A 4 4.25 9.21 4.85
CA GLU A 4 5.53 8.90 5.50
C GLU A 4 5.34 7.73 6.46
N ASN A 5 6.23 6.75 6.36
CA ASN A 5 6.30 5.56 7.22
C ASN A 5 4.95 4.84 7.37
N VAL A 6 4.23 4.69 6.25
CA VAL A 6 2.91 4.07 6.24
C VAL A 6 3.03 2.56 6.11
N SER A 7 2.44 1.86 7.06
CA SER A 7 2.22 0.42 7.01
C SER A 7 0.73 0.12 6.89
N PHE A 8 0.39 -0.86 6.06
CA PHE A 8 -0.98 -1.29 5.83
C PHE A 8 -1.09 -2.81 5.91
N LYS A 9 -2.16 -3.27 6.54
CA LYS A 9 -2.45 -4.68 6.76
C LYS A 9 -3.94 -4.92 6.63
N TYR A 10 -4.33 -5.93 5.86
CA TYR A 10 -5.72 -6.39 5.82
C TYR A 10 -6.10 -7.03 7.16
N PRO A 11 -7.34 -6.85 7.66
CA PRO A 11 -7.76 -7.38 8.96
C PRO A 11 -7.50 -8.87 9.18
N GLU A 12 -7.58 -9.66 8.10
CA GLU A 12 -7.39 -11.11 8.12
C GLU A 12 -5.96 -11.57 7.80
N ALA A 13 -5.05 -10.65 7.45
CA ALA A 13 -3.67 -11.00 7.18
C ALA A 13 -2.91 -11.28 8.49
N GLU A 14 -1.88 -12.13 8.45
CA GLU A 14 -0.95 -12.29 9.58
C GLU A 14 0.17 -11.24 9.53
N ASP A 15 0.66 -10.92 8.33
CA ASP A 15 1.73 -9.94 8.11
C ASP A 15 1.24 -8.62 7.49
N PHE A 16 2.08 -7.59 7.59
CA PHE A 16 1.85 -6.33 6.88
C PHE A 16 1.92 -6.55 5.37
N THR A 17 0.93 -5.99 4.66
CA THR A 17 0.91 -5.99 3.19
C THR A 17 1.82 -4.90 2.63
N LEU A 18 1.85 -3.76 3.30
CA LEU A 18 2.80 -2.68 3.08
C LEU A 18 3.45 -2.40 4.42
N GLU A 19 4.78 -2.31 4.45
CA GLU A 19 5.53 -2.02 5.66
C GLU A 19 6.51 -0.88 5.38
N ASP A 20 6.42 0.16 6.21
CA ASP A 20 7.32 1.32 6.22
C ASP A 20 7.49 2.01 4.85
N ILE A 21 6.36 2.32 4.20
CA ILE A 21 6.38 2.94 2.87
C ILE A 21 6.19 4.45 2.97
N SER A 22 7.10 5.19 2.33
CA SER A 22 7.04 6.65 2.20
C SER A 22 6.99 7.04 0.73
N PHE A 23 5.99 7.82 0.33
CA PHE A 23 5.85 8.29 -1.05
C PHE A 23 5.09 9.61 -1.16
N THR A 24 5.32 10.34 -2.25
CA THR A 24 4.61 11.58 -2.59
C THR A 24 3.87 11.40 -3.91
N ILE A 25 2.59 11.79 -3.91
CA ILE A 25 1.73 11.82 -5.09
C ILE A 25 1.57 13.27 -5.54
N HIS A 26 1.91 13.55 -6.80
CA HIS A 26 1.68 14.83 -7.45
C HIS A 26 0.32 14.86 -8.17
N PRO A 27 -0.27 16.06 -8.37
CA PRO A 27 -1.53 16.18 -9.10
C PRO A 27 -1.44 15.55 -10.50
N GLY A 28 -2.38 14.66 -10.81
CA GLY A 28 -2.44 13.94 -12.10
C GLY A 28 -1.75 12.57 -12.09
N GLU A 29 -1.01 12.22 -11.04
CA GLU A 29 -0.40 10.90 -10.89
C GLU A 29 -1.38 9.87 -10.33
N LYS A 30 -1.22 8.61 -10.76
CA LYS A 30 -1.93 7.46 -10.22
C LYS A 30 -0.92 6.46 -9.71
N ILE A 31 -1.12 5.97 -8.49
CA ILE A 31 -0.28 4.95 -7.88
C ILE A 31 -1.09 3.66 -7.79
N ALA A 32 -0.51 2.56 -8.28
CA ALA A 32 -1.06 1.23 -8.14
C ALA A 32 -0.17 0.42 -7.20
N VAL A 33 -0.76 -0.11 -6.13
CA VAL A 33 -0.08 -1.06 -5.24
C VAL A 33 -0.12 -2.43 -5.91
N VAL A 34 1.03 -2.92 -6.37
CA VAL A 34 1.20 -4.22 -7.01
C VAL A 34 2.01 -5.16 -6.12
N GLY A 35 1.76 -6.46 -6.22
CA GLY A 35 2.43 -7.47 -5.41
C GLY A 35 2.01 -8.87 -5.86
N LEU A 36 2.64 -9.92 -5.34
CA LEU A 36 2.32 -11.30 -5.74
C LEU A 36 0.84 -11.64 -5.43
N ASN A 37 0.22 -12.45 -6.30
CA ASN A 37 -1.14 -12.97 -6.08
C ASN A 37 -1.20 -13.62 -4.69
N GLY A 38 -2.16 -13.19 -3.85
CA GLY A 38 -2.26 -13.62 -2.45
C GLY A 38 -1.92 -12.55 -1.41
N ALA A 39 -1.25 -11.45 -1.76
CA ALA A 39 -0.96 -10.36 -0.80
C ALA A 39 -2.12 -9.34 -0.64
N GLY A 40 -3.38 -9.78 -0.73
CA GLY A 40 -4.56 -9.00 -0.34
C GLY A 40 -5.01 -7.80 -1.21
N LYS A 41 -4.22 -7.30 -2.18
CA LYS A 41 -4.41 -6.05 -2.96
C LYS A 41 -5.76 -5.75 -3.64
N THR A 42 -6.75 -6.64 -3.63
CA THR A 42 -7.99 -6.48 -4.41
C THR A 42 -9.03 -5.56 -3.78
N THR A 43 -8.73 -4.95 -2.64
CA THR A 43 -9.64 -3.97 -2.02
C THR A 43 -8.82 -2.74 -1.65
N LEU A 44 -8.76 -1.79 -2.58
CA LEU A 44 -8.18 -0.44 -2.45
C LEU A 44 -9.11 0.48 -1.66
#